data_AF-A0A7G9QMK9-F1
#
_entry.id   AF-A0A7G9QMK9-F1
#
_cell.length_a   1.000
_cell.length_b   1.000
_cell.length_c   1.000
_cell.angle_alpha   90.00
_cell.angle_beta   90.00
_cell.angle_gamma   90.00
#
_symmetry.space_group_name_H-M   'P 1'
#
loop_
_entity.id
_entity.type
_entity.pdbx_description
1 polymer ?
#
loop_
_entity_poly.entity_id
_entity_poly.type
_entity_poly.pdbx_seq_one_letter_code
_entity_poly.pdbx_strand_id
1 'polypeptide(L)'
;MEENDFVSIWLEETGNPAIEELARANFEVADKTAKTLTDKGLTKNDLSVLVDINPLEIERWLVGRHTFSMNVLKEITTKLAD
;
A
#
# COMPACT_ATOMS: atom_id res chain seq x y z
N MET A 1 -33.52 23.38 5.04
CA MET A 1 -32.71 23.23 6.26
C MET A 1 -31.76 22.12 5.93
N GLU A 2 -30.50 22.42 5.67
CA GLU A 2 -29.51 21.36 5.43
C GLU A 2 -29.35 20.61 6.75
N GLU A 3 -29.63 19.31 6.73
CA GLU A 3 -29.38 18.45 7.87
C GLU A 3 -27.89 18.51 8.16
N ASN A 4 -27.53 18.87 9.39
CA ASN A 4 -26.17 18.71 9.88
C ASN A 4 -25.83 17.22 9.87
N ASP A 5 -25.28 16.74 8.75
CA ASP A 5 -24.75 15.38 8.68
C ASP A 5 -23.48 15.33 9.53
N PHE A 6 -23.66 14.91 10.78
CA PHE A 6 -22.58 14.74 11.74
C PHE A 6 -21.43 13.89 11.19
N VAL A 7 -21.71 12.93 10.30
CA VAL A 7 -20.67 12.10 9.68
C VAL A 7 -19.84 12.91 8.70
N SER A 8 -20.49 13.71 7.84
CA SER A 8 -19.79 14.57 6.87
C SER A 8 -18.95 15.65 7.56
N ILE A 9 -19.48 16.29 8.61
CA ILE A 9 -18.75 17.29 9.40
C ILE A 9 -17.54 16.65 10.07
N TRP A 10 -17.72 15.50 10.72
CA TRP A 10 -16.62 14.78 11.36
C TRP A 10 -15.55 14.36 10.35
N LEU A 11 -15.92 13.85 9.17
CA LEU A 11 -14.98 13.50 8.09
C LEU A 11 -14.21 14.70 7.55
N GLU A 12 -14.84 15.88 7.47
CA GLU A 12 -14.18 17.12 7.06
C GLU A 12 -13.16 17.59 8.11
N GLU A 13 -13.50 17.50 9.39
CA GLU A 13 -12.63 17.92 10.51
C GLU A 13 -11.49 16.93 10.79
N THR A 14 -11.75 15.63 10.73
CA THR A 14 -10.78 14.60 11.13
C THR A 14 -10.13 13.85 9.97
N GLY A 15 -10.69 13.95 8.77
CA GLY A 15 -10.36 13.09 7.65
C GLY A 15 -10.97 11.69 7.77
N ASN A 16 -10.74 10.87 6.75
CA ASN A 16 -11.24 9.49 6.70
C ASN A 16 -10.23 8.51 7.29
N PRO A 17 -10.50 7.87 8.46
CA PRO A 17 -9.56 6.98 9.12
C PRO A 17 -9.20 5.74 8.28
N ALA A 18 -10.10 5.27 7.41
CA ALA A 18 -9.81 4.14 6.53
C ALA A 18 -8.76 4.48 5.46
N ILE A 19 -8.70 5.74 5.02
CA ILE A 19 -7.66 6.22 4.11
C ILE A 19 -6.30 6.25 4.83
N GLU A 20 -6.28 6.75 6.07
CA GLU A 20 -5.06 6.77 6.89
C GLU A 20 -4.54 5.36 7.17
N GLU A 21 -5.42 4.42 7.53
CA GLU A 21 -5.05 3.03 7.76
C GLU A 21 -4.49 2.37 6.50
N LEU A 22 -5.12 2.58 5.34
CA LEU A 22 -4.64 2.05 4.06
C LEU A 22 -3.28 2.64 3.68
N ALA A 23 -3.08 3.94 3.88
CA ALA A 23 -1.82 4.61 3.61
C ALA A 23 -0.71 4.06 4.52
N ARG A 24 -0.97 3.95 5.83
CA ARG A 24 -0.03 3.38 6.81
C ARG A 24 0.35 1.94 6.44
N ALA A 25 -0.64 1.09 6.14
CA ALA A 25 -0.38 -0.29 5.73
C ALA A 25 0.47 -0.37 4.46
N ASN A 26 0.23 0.51 3.48
CA ASN A 26 1.05 0.58 2.27
C ASN A 26 2.50 0.95 2.57
N PHE A 27 2.74 1.96 3.40
CA PHE A 27 4.10 2.36 3.79
C PHE A 27 4.82 1.24 4.55
N GLU A 28 4.16 0.61 5.52
CA GLU A 28 4.76 -0.48 6.30
C GLU A 28 5.12 -1.70 5.44
N VAL A 29 4.23 -2.10 4.53
CA VAL A 29 4.46 -3.24 3.65
C VAL A 29 5.53 -2.89 2.61
N ALA A 30 5.54 -1.69 2.05
CA ALA A 30 6.57 -1.24 1.11
C ALA A 30 7.97 -1.26 1.74
N ASP A 31 8.13 -0.76 2.96
CA ASP A 31 9.41 -0.77 3.69
C ASP A 31 9.89 -2.20 3.97
N LYS A 32 8.99 -3.08 4.44
CA LYS A 32 9.30 -4.50 4.64
C LYS A 32 9.69 -5.19 3.33
N THR A 33 8.94 -4.93 2.25
CA THR A 33 9.24 -5.48 0.93
C THR A 33 10.61 -5.01 0.44
N ALA A 34 10.94 -3.72 0.55
CA ALA A 34 12.25 -3.20 0.12
C ALA A 34 13.41 -3.89 0.87
N LYS A 35 13.25 -4.12 2.17
CA LYS A 35 14.21 -4.87 2.99
C LYS A 35 14.32 -6.33 2.53
N THR A 36 13.20 -7.04 2.42
CA THR A 36 13.19 -8.45 1.97
C THR A 36 13.79 -8.63 0.58
N LEU A 37 13.54 -7.71 -0.36
CA LEU A 37 14.15 -7.75 -1.68
C LEU A 37 15.67 -7.61 -1.58
N THR A 38 16.16 -6.67 -0.79
CA THR A 38 17.59 -6.46 -0.55
C THR A 38 18.23 -7.71 0.08
N ASP A 39 17.60 -8.26 1.11
CA ASP A 39 18.11 -9.43 1.85
C ASP A 39 18.15 -10.70 0.97
N LYS A 40 17.18 -10.87 0.07
CA LYS A 40 17.09 -11.99 -0.88
C LYS A 40 17.87 -11.74 -2.18
N GLY A 41 18.47 -10.56 -2.39
CA GLY A 41 19.13 -10.18 -3.64
C GLY A 41 18.17 -10.07 -4.84
N LEU A 42 16.89 -9.82 -4.59
CA LEU A 42 15.83 -9.69 -5.59
C LEU A 42 15.66 -8.23 -6.02
N THR A 43 15.19 -8.04 -7.24
CA THR A 43 14.89 -6.73 -7.81
C THR A 43 13.38 -6.44 -7.84
N LYS A 44 13.02 -5.18 -8.08
CA LYS A 44 11.62 -4.78 -8.33
C LYS A 44 11.00 -5.51 -9.53
N ASN A 45 11.80 -5.90 -10.53
CA ASN A 45 11.32 -6.67 -11.67
C ASN A 45 11.01 -8.12 -11.29
N ASP A 46 11.79 -8.72 -10.39
CA ASP A 46 11.51 -10.06 -9.87
C ASP A 46 10.19 -10.06 -9.07
N LEU A 47 9.99 -9.02 -8.24
CA LEU A 47 8.71 -8.83 -7.54
C LEU A 47 7.56 -8.65 -8.53
N SER A 48 7.73 -7.81 -9.55
CA SER A 48 6.74 -7.58 -10.59
C SER A 48 6.28 -8.89 -11.26
N VAL A 49 7.22 -9.79 -11.58
CA VAL A 49 6.91 -11.11 -12.13
C VAL A 49 6.21 -12.00 -11.09
N LEU A 50 6.64 -11.96 -9.83
CA LEU A 50 6.11 -12.80 -8.75
C LEU A 50 4.64 -12.52 -8.42
N VAL A 51 4.22 -11.26 -8.49
CA VAL A 51 2.86 -10.81 -8.14
C VAL A 51 2.03 -10.35 -9.34
N ASP A 52 2.55 -10.49 -10.57
CA ASP A 52 1.89 -10.08 -11.81
C ASP A 52 1.42 -8.60 -11.80
N ILE A 53 2.30 -7.70 -11.32
CA ILE A 53 2.04 -6.25 -11.27
C ILE A 53 3.09 -5.53 -12.11
N ASN A 54 2.68 -4.47 -12.81
CA ASN A 54 3.59 -3.66 -13.62
C ASN A 54 4.80 -3.15 -12.81
N PRO A 55 6.04 -3.29 -13.30
CA PRO A 55 7.23 -2.89 -12.54
C PRO A 55 7.29 -1.38 -12.25
N LEU A 56 6.66 -0.54 -13.08
CA LEU A 56 6.53 0.90 -12.81
C LEU A 56 5.57 1.18 -11.65
N GLU A 57 4.53 0.37 -11.47
CA GLU A 57 3.62 0.50 -10.33
C GLU A 57 4.30 0.05 -9.04
N ILE A 58 5.04 -1.06 -9.08
CA ILE A 58 5.90 -1.49 -7.97
C ILE A 58 6.90 -0.39 -7.61
N GLU A 59 7.58 0.19 -8.59
CA GLU A 59 8.53 1.28 -8.35
C GLU A 59 7.86 2.49 -7.68
N ARG A 60 6.72 2.94 -8.21
CA ARG A 60 5.97 4.06 -7.64
C ARG A 60 5.49 3.74 -6.22
N TRP A 61 5.05 2.52 -5.97
CA TRP A 61 4.60 2.09 -4.65
C TRP A 61 5.74 2.08 -3.64
N LEU A 62 6.91 1.52 -3.99
CA LEU A 62 8.09 1.50 -3.13
C LEU A 62 8.59 2.90 -2.74
N VAL A 63 8.35 3.92 -3.59
CA VAL A 63 8.70 5.32 -3.28
C VAL A 63 7.52 6.15 -2.75
N GLY A 64 6.40 5.51 -2.39
CA GLY A 64 5.23 6.17 -1.79
C GLY A 64 4.39 7.03 -2.76
N ARG A 65 4.55 6.84 -4.07
CA ARG A 65 3.80 7.53 -5.13
C ARG A 65 2.63 6.72 -5.70
N HIS A 66 2.39 5.53 -5.16
CA HIS A 66 1.25 4.68 -5.48
C HIS A 66 0.79 3.95 -4.22
N THR A 67 -0.50 3.64 -4.14
CA THR A 67 -1.13 2.94 -3.02
C THR A 67 -1.89 1.76 -3.58
N PHE A 68 -1.53 0.55 -3.15
CA PHE A 68 -2.25 -0.66 -3.50
C PHE A 68 -3.41 -0.93 -2.52
N SER A 69 -4.36 -1.74 -2.97
CA SER A 69 -5.42 -2.25 -2.10
C SER A 69 -4.87 -3.21 -1.04
N MET A 70 -5.62 -3.41 0.05
CA MET A 70 -5.23 -4.34 1.10
C MET A 70 -5.06 -5.79 0.61
N ASN A 71 -5.81 -6.19 -0.43
CA ASN A 71 -5.70 -7.53 -1.01
C ASN A 71 -4.35 -7.72 -1.71
N VAL A 72 -3.92 -6.72 -2.48
CA VAL A 72 -2.62 -6.73 -3.15
C VAL A 72 -1.47 -6.71 -2.13
N LEU A 73 -1.58 -5.92 -1.06
CA LEU A 73 -0.58 -5.93 0.01
C LEU A 73 -0.43 -7.31 0.67
N LYS A 74 -1.55 -8.01 0.90
CA LYS A 74 -1.55 -9.37 1.43
C LYS A 74 -0.90 -10.35 0.46
N GLU A 75 -1.20 -10.23 -0.83
CA GLU A 75 -0.59 -11.05 -1.88
C GLU A 75 0.94 -10.87 -1.91
N ILE A 76 1.42 -9.62 -1.96
CA ILE A 76 2.85 -9.29 -1.91
C ILE A 76 3.51 -9.90 -0.65
N THR A 77 2.88 -9.70 0.51
CA THR A 77 3.41 -10.21 1.79
C THR A 77 3.49 -11.74 1.79
N THR A 78 2.46 -12.42 1.27
CA THR A 78 2.40 -13.88 1.23
C THR A 78 3.48 -14.43 0.29
N LYS A 79 3.60 -13.88 -0.91
CA LYS A 79 4.56 -14.33 -1.92
C LYS A 79 6.02 -14.14 -1.51
N LEU A 80 6.31 -13.15 -0.68
CA LEU A 80 7.66 -12.86 -0.18
C LEU A 80 8.01 -13.64 1.10
N ALA A 81 7.03 -14.21 1.80
CA ALA A 81 7.24 -15.03 2.98
C ALA A 81 7.74 -16.45 2.65
N ASP A 82 7.45 -16.92 1.43
CA ASP A 82 7.99 -18.15 0.84
C ASP A 82 9.46 -17.97 0.37
#